data_AF-V8RDL9-F1
#
_entry.id   AF-V8RDL9-F1
#
_cell.length_a   1.000
_cell.length_b   1.000
_cell.length_c   1.000
_cell.angle_alpha   90.00
_cell.angle_beta   90.00
_cell.angle_gamma   90.00
#
_symmetry.space_group_name_H-M   'P 1'
#
loop_
_entity.id
_entity.type
_entity.pdbx_description
1 polymer ?
#
loop_
_entity_poly.entity_id
_entity_poly.type
_entity_poly.pdbx_seq_one_letter_code
_entity_poly.pdbx_strand_id
1 'polypeptide(L)'
;MKATIQRSKRPLPSSPWRLYGSFNAGCIERRSALEVIDEFLRRAELTVDPAEKLAQAQRVIGALMALHAFDAKGASSADIHNYVFGRLAALTGETPETLVTMAGVAI
;
A
#
# COMPACT_ATOMS: atom_id res chain seq x y z
N MET A 1 26.15 6.58 8.28
CA MET A 1 26.73 6.41 6.92
C MET A 1 25.58 6.34 5.93
N LYS A 2 25.55 7.20 4.90
CA LYS A 2 24.45 7.23 3.91
C LYS A 2 24.73 6.11 2.90
N ALA A 3 23.84 5.12 2.81
CA ALA A 3 24.01 4.01 1.86
C ALA A 3 24.01 4.57 0.43
N THR A 4 25.14 4.45 -0.27
CA THR A 4 25.24 4.86 -1.67
C THR A 4 24.47 3.85 -2.51
N ILE A 5 23.23 4.16 -2.86
CA ILE A 5 22.42 3.32 -3.76
C ILE A 5 23.13 3.30 -5.12
N GLN A 6 23.66 2.14 -5.52
CA GLN A 6 24.26 1.97 -6.83
C GLN A 6 23.20 2.27 -7.91
N ARG A 7 23.49 3.27 -8.75
CA ARG A 7 22.63 3.60 -9.88
C ARG A 7 22.56 2.41 -10.83
N SER A 8 21.35 1.98 -11.16
CA SER A 8 21.10 0.94 -12.16
C SER A 8 21.82 1.30 -13.46
N LYS A 9 22.51 0.33 -14.07
CA LYS A 9 23.13 0.48 -15.40
C LYS A 9 22.10 0.59 -16.53
N ARG A 10 20.81 0.37 -16.25
CA ARG A 10 19.77 0.51 -17.26
C ARG A 10 19.55 1.99 -17.55
N PRO A 11 19.51 2.39 -18.85
CA PRO A 11 19.15 3.75 -19.20
C PRO A 11 17.78 4.07 -18.63
N LEU A 12 17.66 5.24 -17.97
CA LEU A 12 16.36 5.75 -17.56
C LEU A 12 15.52 5.95 -18.82
N PRO A 13 14.25 5.50 -18.83
CA PRO A 13 13.40 5.70 -19.98
C PRO A 13 13.26 7.19 -20.27
N SER A 14 13.40 7.57 -21.53
CA SER A 14 13.29 8.96 -22.01
C SER A 14 11.88 9.55 -21.91
N SER A 15 10.89 8.75 -21.52
CA SER A 15 9.51 9.17 -21.33
C SER A 15 8.84 8.39 -20.19
N PRO A 16 8.08 9.05 -19.30
CA PRO A 16 7.33 8.40 -18.22
C PRO A 16 6.42 7.27 -18.71
N TRP A 17 5.85 7.40 -19.91
CA TRP A 17 4.95 6.40 -20.50
C TRP A 17 5.62 5.05 -20.77
N ARG A 18 6.96 4.99 -20.89
CA ARG A 18 7.66 3.71 -21.05
C ARG A 18 7.77 2.92 -19.74
N LEU A 19 7.56 3.58 -18.59
CA LEU A 19 7.41 2.90 -17.30
C LEU A 19 6.02 2.27 -17.15
N TYR A 20 4.99 2.81 -17.80
CA TYR A 20 3.61 2.33 -17.73
C TYR A 20 3.49 0.84 -18.10
N GLY A 21 4.22 0.41 -19.13
CA GLY A 21 4.28 -1.00 -19.53
C GLY A 21 5.18 -1.85 -18.66
N SER A 22 6.33 -1.35 -18.19
CA SER A 22 7.32 -2.16 -17.46
C SER A 22 7.01 -2.34 -15.97
N PHE A 23 6.33 -1.38 -15.34
CA PHE A 23 5.93 -1.49 -13.92
C PHE A 23 4.82 -2.52 -13.74
N ASN A 24 3.84 -2.52 -14.66
CA ASN A 24 2.66 -3.38 -14.60
C ASN A 24 2.89 -4.76 -15.25
N ALA A 25 3.88 -4.92 -16.13
CA ALA A 25 4.20 -6.22 -16.75
C ALA A 25 4.72 -7.29 -15.75
N GLY A 26 5.10 -6.91 -14.53
CA GLY A 26 5.37 -7.88 -13.46
C GLY A 26 4.10 -8.47 -12.82
N CYS A 27 2.94 -7.84 -13.04
CA CYS A 27 1.63 -8.25 -12.51
C CYS A 27 0.84 -9.14 -13.50
N ILE A 28 1.54 -9.86 -14.39
CA ILE A 28 0.92 -10.77 -15.37
C ILE A 28 0.12 -11.87 -14.64
N GLU A 29 0.54 -12.27 -13.44
CA GLU A 29 -0.34 -12.95 -12.50
C GLU A 29 -1.08 -11.90 -11.67
N ARG A 30 -2.41 -11.84 -11.85
CA ARG A 30 -3.30 -11.02 -11.01
C ARG A 30 -3.24 -11.55 -9.58
N ARG A 31 -2.24 -11.14 -8.81
CA ARG A 31 -2.22 -11.34 -7.35
C ARG A 31 -3.54 -10.82 -6.80
N SER A 32 -4.11 -11.55 -5.86
CA SER A 32 -5.32 -11.10 -5.18
C SER A 32 -5.05 -9.79 -4.46
N ALA A 33 -6.07 -8.95 -4.31
CA ALA A 33 -5.91 -7.71 -3.56
C ALA A 33 -5.34 -7.97 -2.16
N LEU A 34 -5.71 -9.09 -1.54
CA LEU A 34 -5.25 -9.51 -0.21
C LEU A 34 -3.74 -9.73 -0.16
N GLU A 35 -3.15 -10.44 -1.14
CA GLU A 35 -1.70 -10.70 -1.15
C GLU A 35 -0.87 -9.41 -1.25
N VAL A 36 -1.35 -8.44 -2.02
CA VAL A 36 -0.70 -7.13 -2.11
C VAL A 36 -0.81 -6.42 -0.77
N ILE A 37 -2.02 -6.37 -0.19
CA ILE A 37 -2.30 -5.70 1.07
C ILE A 37 -1.53 -6.30 2.25
N ASP A 38 -1.41 -7.62 2.33
CA ASP A 38 -0.68 -8.30 3.41
C ASP A 38 0.81 -7.91 3.42
N GLU A 39 1.42 -7.67 2.26
CA GLU A 39 2.79 -7.16 2.21
C GLU A 39 2.90 -5.72 2.72
N PHE A 40 1.91 -4.87 2.46
CA PHE A 40 1.87 -3.52 3.03
C PHE A 40 1.64 -3.58 4.55
N LEU A 41 0.73 -4.43 5.02
CA LEU A 41 0.48 -4.65 6.46
C LEU A 41 1.75 -5.13 7.17
N ARG A 42 2.45 -6.13 6.60
CA ARG A 42 3.72 -6.64 7.15
C ARG A 42 4.77 -5.53 7.33
N ARG A 43 4.84 -4.56 6.42
CA ARG A 43 5.75 -3.41 6.55
C ARG A 43 5.34 -2.48 7.69
N ALA A 44 4.05 -2.23 7.87
CA ALA A 44 3.54 -1.47 9.01
C ALA A 44 3.85 -2.18 10.35
N GLU A 45 3.72 -3.52 10.39
CA GLU A 45 4.05 -4.34 11.56
C GLU A 45 5.51 -4.26 11.96
N LEU A 46 6.42 -4.34 10.98
CA LEU A 46 7.86 -4.27 11.21
C LEU A 46 8.37 -2.87 11.52
N THR A 47 7.54 -1.84 11.36
CA THR A 47 7.92 -0.46 11.66
C THR A 47 7.88 -0.25 13.17
N VAL A 48 8.98 0.24 13.75
CA VAL A 48 9.08 0.42 15.22
C VAL A 48 8.62 1.81 15.63
N ASP A 49 9.02 2.84 14.88
CA ASP A 49 8.67 4.22 15.19
C ASP A 49 7.15 4.45 15.02
N PRO A 50 6.44 4.99 16.03
CA PRO A 50 5.01 5.21 15.96
C PRO A 50 4.55 6.16 14.83
N ALA A 51 5.31 7.22 14.57
CA ALA A 51 4.95 8.19 13.54
C ALA A 51 5.14 7.60 12.13
N GLU A 52 6.25 6.88 11.91
CA GLU A 52 6.46 6.12 10.68
C GLU A 52 5.41 5.02 10.51
N LYS A 53 5.00 4.35 11.60
CA LYS A 53 3.97 3.31 11.56
C LYS A 53 2.62 3.87 11.12
N LEU A 54 2.21 5.04 11.64
CA LEU A 54 1.03 5.75 11.14
C LEU A 54 1.16 6.08 9.65
N ALA A 55 2.32 6.56 9.20
CA ALA A 55 2.55 6.82 7.78
C ALA A 55 2.54 5.53 6.92
N GLN A 56 2.91 4.37 7.47
CA GLN A 56 2.75 3.08 6.78
C GLN A 56 1.28 2.63 6.75
N ALA A 57 0.54 2.82 7.83
CA ALA A 57 -0.90 2.55 7.87
C ALA A 57 -1.65 3.34 6.79
N GLN A 58 -1.33 4.62 6.63
CA GLN A 58 -1.88 5.45 5.55
C GLN A 58 -1.55 4.91 4.15
N ARG A 59 -0.35 4.36 3.95
CA ARG A 59 0.03 3.70 2.69
C ARG A 59 -0.75 2.42 2.44
N VAL A 60 -1.06 1.65 3.48
CA VAL A 60 -1.90 0.44 3.38
C VAL A 60 -3.31 0.84 2.92
N ILE A 61 -3.90 1.87 3.53
CA ILE A 61 -5.22 2.39 3.15
C ILE A 61 -5.21 2.87 1.69
N GLY A 62 -4.21 3.67 1.31
CA GLY A 62 -4.04 4.14 -0.07
C GLY A 62 -3.88 2.99 -1.08
N ALA A 63 -3.15 1.93 -0.73
CA ALA A 63 -3.02 0.75 -1.56
C ALA A 63 -4.37 0.02 -1.74
N LEU A 64 -5.16 -0.11 -0.67
CA LEU A 64 -6.49 -0.73 -0.73
C LEU A 64 -7.44 0.09 -1.63
N MET A 65 -7.44 1.41 -1.49
CA MET A 65 -8.26 2.30 -2.34
C MET A 65 -7.82 2.23 -3.80
N ALA A 66 -6.51 2.18 -4.08
CA ALA A 66 -6.01 2.02 -5.44
C ALA A 66 -6.45 0.68 -6.05
N LEU A 67 -6.30 -0.42 -5.32
CA LEU A 67 -6.75 -1.74 -5.76
C LEU A 67 -8.26 -1.80 -6.00
N HIS A 68 -9.05 -1.13 -5.15
CA HIS A 68 -10.49 -0.98 -5.34
C HIS A 68 -10.82 -0.20 -6.62
N ALA A 69 -10.13 0.92 -6.87
CA ALA A 69 -10.31 1.73 -8.08
C ALA A 69 -9.93 0.98 -9.37
N PHE A 70 -8.99 0.02 -9.30
CA PHE A 70 -8.61 -0.85 -10.42
C PHE A 70 -9.49 -2.10 -10.56
N ASP A 71 -10.56 -2.23 -9.77
CA ASP A 71 -11.41 -3.42 -9.70
C ASP A 71 -10.60 -4.72 -9.53
N ALA A 72 -9.56 -4.65 -8.70
CA ALA A 72 -8.74 -5.81 -8.40
C ALA A 72 -9.59 -6.86 -7.68
N LYS A 73 -9.41 -8.13 -8.04
CA LYS A 73 -10.17 -9.25 -7.48
C LYS A 73 -10.13 -9.24 -5.95
N GLY A 74 -11.30 -9.05 -5.33
CA GLY A 74 -11.49 -9.05 -3.88
C GLY A 74 -11.32 -7.69 -3.19
N ALA A 75 -10.87 -6.64 -3.89
CA ALA A 75 -10.62 -5.32 -3.28
C ALA A 75 -11.89 -4.60 -2.80
N SER A 76 -13.04 -4.92 -3.38
CA SER A 76 -14.35 -4.35 -3.00
C SER A 76 -15.07 -5.16 -1.90
N SER A 77 -14.45 -6.22 -1.38
CA SER A 77 -15.07 -7.07 -0.35
C SER A 77 -15.10 -6.36 1.00
N ALA A 78 -16.27 -6.21 1.62
CA ALA A 78 -16.38 -5.64 2.97
C ALA A 78 -15.48 -6.36 3.98
N ASP A 79 -15.31 -7.68 3.85
CA ASP A 79 -14.45 -8.48 4.73
C ASP A 79 -12.98 -8.04 4.65
N ILE A 80 -12.49 -7.67 3.45
CA ILE A 80 -11.11 -7.22 3.28
C ILE A 80 -10.90 -5.85 3.92
N HIS A 81 -11.88 -4.95 3.81
CA HIS A 81 -11.83 -3.63 4.44
C HIS A 81 -11.85 -3.77 5.97
N ASN A 82 -12.77 -4.57 6.50
CA ASN A 82 -12.87 -4.85 7.94
C ASN A 82 -11.56 -5.45 8.49
N TYR A 83 -10.99 -6.42 7.76
CA TYR A 83 -9.71 -7.02 8.11
C TYR A 83 -8.57 -5.98 8.15
N VAL A 84 -8.44 -5.15 7.11
CA VAL A 84 -7.38 -4.14 7.01
C VAL A 84 -7.51 -3.09 8.11
N PHE A 85 -8.68 -2.47 8.25
CA PHE A 85 -8.88 -1.43 9.25
C PHE A 85 -8.76 -1.97 10.67
N GLY A 86 -9.25 -3.19 10.94
CA GLY A 86 -9.07 -3.85 12.24
C GLY A 86 -7.59 -4.11 12.57
N ARG A 87 -6.80 -4.57 11.59
CA ARG A 87 -5.35 -4.77 11.77
C ARG A 87 -4.60 -3.45 11.98
N LEU A 88 -4.90 -2.44 11.18
CA LEU A 88 -4.27 -1.12 11.32
C LEU A 88 -4.58 -0.47 12.66
N ALA A 89 -5.83 -0.58 13.12
CA ALA A 89 -6.23 -0.11 14.45
C ALA A 89 -5.39 -0.78 15.56
N ALA A 90 -5.26 -2.11 15.50
CA ALA A 90 -4.44 -2.86 16.46
C ALA A 90 -2.95 -2.46 16.41
N LEU A 91 -2.41 -2.16 15.23
CA LEU A 91 -0.99 -1.83 15.06
C LEU A 91 -0.64 -0.40 15.47
N THR A 92 -1.56 0.54 15.25
CA THR A 92 -1.33 1.97 15.47
C THR A 92 -1.88 2.47 16.80
N GLY A 93 -2.83 1.75 17.41
CA GLY A 93 -3.59 2.22 18.57
C GLY A 93 -4.73 3.17 18.21
N GLU A 94 -4.95 3.43 16.92
CA GLU A 94 -5.99 4.32 16.42
C GLU A 94 -7.32 3.60 16.20
N THR A 95 -8.40 4.36 16.12
CA THR A 95 -9.71 3.83 15.71
C THR A 95 -9.80 3.73 14.19
N PRO A 96 -10.61 2.81 13.62
CA PRO A 96 -10.92 2.79 12.20
C PRO A 96 -11.38 4.16 11.66
N GLU A 97 -12.21 4.88 12.42
CA GLU A 97 -12.70 6.21 12.06
C GLU A 97 -11.58 7.24 11.98
N THR A 98 -10.65 7.23 12.95
CA THR A 98 -9.46 8.10 12.90
C THR A 98 -8.60 7.77 11.68
N LEU A 99 -8.40 6.48 11.39
CA LEU A 99 -7.61 6.02 10.24
C LEU A 99 -8.20 6.49 8.90
N VAL A 100 -9.53 6.39 8.74
CA VAL A 100 -10.27 6.90 7.57
C VAL A 100 -10.15 8.42 7.45
N THR A 101 -10.27 9.13 8.56
CA THR A 101 -10.16 10.61 8.59
C THR A 101 -8.76 11.05 8.19
N MET A 102 -7.72 10.43 8.77
CA MET A 102 -6.32 10.72 8.43
C MET A 102 -5.97 10.39 6.98
N ALA A 103 -6.65 9.40 6.39
CA ALA A 103 -6.50 9.07 4.97
C ALA A 103 -7.18 10.06 4.03
N GLY A 104 -7.92 11.05 4.57
CA GLY A 104 -8.72 11.98 3.77
C GLY A 104 -9.89 11.30 3.07
N VAL A 105 -10.36 10.16 3.59
CA VAL A 105 -11.48 9.38 3.04
C VAL A 105 -12.82 9.80 3.69
N ALA A 106 -12.79 10.51 4.81
CA ALA A 106 -13.96 11.15 5.40
C ALA A 106 -14.28 12.46 4.65
N ILE A 107 -15.49 12.54 4.09
CA ILE A 107 -16.11 13.76 3.52
C ILE A 107 -16.87 14.47 4.63
#